data_AF-A0A920J2D3-F1
#
_entry.id   AF-A0A920J2D3-F1
#
_cell.length_a   1.000
_cell.length_b   1.000
_cell.length_c   1.000
_cell.angle_alpha   90.00
_cell.angle_beta   90.00
_cell.angle_gamma   90.00
#
_symmetry.space_group_name_H-M   'P 1'
#
loop_
_entity.id
_entity.type
_entity.pdbx_description
1 polymer ?
#
loop_
_entity_poly.entity_id
_entity_poly.type
_entity_poly.pdbx_seq_one_letter_code
_entity_poly.pdbx_strand_id
1 'polypeptide(L)'
;MFWLNLKDKTVCLELKLPEARTEKIEEIRIAVWPEEEYAEVDSEISSLIRQTASDLKSAGATVEEVPPPFTFKESDDVYSKLLNPLMLAGAPEETLQQLDQLAKEVEDDDMSSLAKTARGASIMYRDWVVVNAKRQYMRQQWKEFFTKYDVILAPVCVVPAFKHSHGPYQDRYLTINGKDWNTGTQLYGQDLQ
;
A
#
# COMPACT_ATOMS: atom_id res chain seq x y z
N MET A 1 22.49 49.49 -6.44
CA MET A 1 21.34 48.97 -7.22
C MET A 1 21.61 47.50 -7.44
N PHE A 2 20.89 46.51 -6.93
CA PHE A 2 19.62 46.41 -6.21
C PHE A 2 19.77 45.24 -5.22
N TRP A 3 19.51 45.48 -3.93
CA TRP A 3 19.27 44.42 -2.95
C TRP A 3 17.78 44.07 -3.00
N LEU A 4 17.43 42.83 -3.32
CA LEU A 4 16.07 42.32 -3.11
C LEU A 4 15.94 41.90 -1.64
N ASN A 5 15.33 42.81 -0.89
CA ASN A 5 14.98 42.67 0.52
C ASN A 5 13.71 41.80 0.60
N LEU A 6 13.86 40.47 0.60
CA LEU A 6 12.77 39.54 0.89
C LEU A 6 12.59 39.43 2.41
N LYS A 7 11.96 40.45 3.01
CA LYS A 7 11.38 40.32 4.35
C LYS A 7 10.02 39.63 4.24
N ASP A 8 9.88 38.55 5.00
CA ASP A 8 8.65 37.95 5.53
C ASP A 8 7.48 37.69 4.58
N LYS A 9 7.29 36.39 4.29
CA LYS A 9 6.07 35.62 4.62
C LYS A 9 6.27 34.18 4.19
N THR A 10 6.86 33.36 5.05
CA THR A 10 6.71 31.91 4.95
C THR A 10 5.24 31.59 5.21
N VAL A 11 4.49 31.30 4.15
CA VAL A 11 3.16 30.71 4.27
C VAL A 11 3.37 29.26 4.67
N CYS A 12 3.43 29.00 5.97
CA CYS A 12 3.35 27.65 6.50
C CYS A 12 1.89 27.23 6.53
N LEU A 13 1.60 26.02 6.04
CA LEU A 13 0.26 25.43 6.14
C LEU A 13 -0.05 25.18 7.63
N GLU A 14 -0.98 25.94 8.21
CA GLU A 14 -1.53 25.66 9.54
C GLU A 14 -2.66 24.63 9.39
N LEU A 15 -2.38 23.39 9.78
CA LEU A 15 -3.36 22.31 9.83
C LEU A 15 -4.05 22.30 11.20
N LYS A 16 -5.30 22.77 11.26
CA LYS A 16 -6.15 22.62 12.45
C LYS A 16 -6.78 21.23 12.45
N LEU A 17 -6.15 20.30 13.15
CA LEU A 17 -6.68 18.95 13.34
C LEU A 17 -7.79 18.94 14.41
N PRO A 18 -8.75 18.02 14.33
CA PRO A 18 -9.70 17.79 15.42
C PRO A 18 -8.96 17.47 16.73
N GLU A 19 -9.58 17.79 17.86
CA GLU A 19 -9.06 17.37 19.16
C GLU A 19 -8.97 15.83 19.26
N ALA A 20 -8.02 15.36 20.07
CA ALA A 20 -7.90 13.94 20.34
C ALA A 20 -9.20 13.42 20.95
N ARG A 21 -9.67 12.25 20.47
CA ARG A 21 -10.92 11.66 20.96
C ARG A 21 -10.79 11.11 22.38
N THR A 22 -9.56 10.80 22.80
CA THR A 22 -9.19 10.39 24.16
C THR A 22 -7.71 10.68 24.39
N GLU A 23 -7.34 10.85 25.66
CA GLU A 23 -5.95 10.96 26.14
C GLU A 23 -5.54 9.73 26.98
N LYS A 24 -6.45 8.76 27.15
CA LYS A 24 -6.26 7.60 28.02
C LYS A 24 -6.13 6.33 27.20
N ILE A 25 -5.10 5.55 27.49
CA ILE A 25 -4.81 4.31 26.76
C ILE A 25 -5.92 3.27 26.93
N GLU A 26 -6.60 3.28 28.08
CA GLU A 26 -7.67 2.35 28.44
C GLU A 26 -8.95 2.55 27.61
N GLU A 27 -9.08 3.71 26.97
CA GLU A 27 -10.22 4.06 26.11
C GLU A 27 -9.95 3.75 24.63
N ILE A 28 -8.72 3.33 24.26
CA ILE A 28 -8.31 3.08 22.87
C ILE A 28 -8.61 1.64 22.45
N ARG A 29 -9.26 1.49 21.29
CA ARG A 29 -9.51 0.20 20.64
C ARG A 29 -8.59 0.04 19.43
N ILE A 30 -7.77 -1.00 19.46
CA ILE A 30 -6.68 -1.23 18.50
C ILE A 30 -6.97 -2.51 17.74
N ALA A 31 -7.12 -2.39 16.42
CA ALA A 31 -7.05 -3.54 15.54
C ALA A 31 -5.58 -3.83 15.21
N VAL A 32 -5.17 -5.09 15.27
CA VAL A 32 -3.82 -5.55 14.95
C VAL A 32 -3.88 -6.39 13.69
N TRP A 33 -3.03 -6.05 12.72
CA TRP A 33 -2.92 -6.77 11.45
C TRP A 33 -1.43 -7.00 11.15
N PRO A 34 -0.83 -8.05 11.75
CA PRO A 34 0.62 -8.25 11.71
C PRO A 34 1.10 -8.96 10.44
N GLU A 35 0.23 -9.67 9.75
CA GLU A 35 0.57 -10.54 8.60
C GLU A 35 -0.45 -10.36 7.48
N GLU A 36 0.03 -10.48 6.24
CA GLU A 36 -0.79 -10.50 5.03
C GLU A 36 -0.23 -11.56 4.08
N GLU A 37 -1.04 -12.56 3.73
CA GLU A 37 -0.60 -13.68 2.88
C GLU A 37 -0.24 -13.20 1.47
N TYR A 38 -0.98 -12.21 0.95
CA TYR A 38 -0.71 -11.63 -0.36
C TYR A 38 0.61 -10.84 -0.41
N ALA A 39 1.08 -10.36 0.74
CA ALA A 39 2.29 -9.56 0.89
C ALA A 39 3.08 -10.06 2.11
N GLU A 40 3.76 -11.20 1.94
CA GLU A 40 4.46 -11.91 3.01
C GLU A 40 5.34 -10.97 3.83
N VAL A 41 5.11 -10.94 5.14
CA VAL A 41 5.83 -10.09 6.11
C VAL A 41 6.91 -10.92 6.79
N ASP A 42 8.09 -10.34 6.96
CA ASP A 42 9.17 -10.96 7.73
C ASP A 42 8.70 -11.23 9.17
N SER A 43 8.93 -12.46 9.63
CA SER A 43 8.52 -12.94 10.94
C SER A 43 9.06 -12.09 12.11
N GLU A 44 10.22 -11.43 11.95
CA GLU A 44 10.75 -10.49 12.93
C GLU A 44 9.81 -9.27 13.07
N ILE A 45 9.34 -8.72 11.96
CA ILE A 45 8.42 -7.58 11.94
C ILE A 45 7.06 -7.98 12.52
N SER A 46 6.50 -9.11 12.07
CA SER A 46 5.22 -9.61 12.60
C SER A 46 5.30 -9.84 14.12
N SER A 47 6.43 -10.36 14.61
CA SER A 47 6.68 -10.56 16.04
C SER A 47 6.75 -9.24 16.82
N LEU A 48 7.43 -8.22 16.28
CA LEU A 48 7.52 -6.90 16.90
C LEU A 48 6.16 -6.18 16.95
N ILE A 49 5.34 -6.33 15.91
CA ILE A 49 3.96 -5.82 15.89
C ILE A 49 3.12 -6.50 16.99
N ARG A 50 3.19 -7.83 17.11
CA ARG A 50 2.48 -8.57 18.15
C ARG A 50 2.97 -8.24 19.56
N GLN A 51 4.28 -8.03 19.74
CA GLN A 51 4.83 -7.60 21.02
C GLN A 51 4.31 -6.21 21.40
N THR A 52 4.32 -5.26 20.45
CA THR A 52 3.78 -3.92 20.65
C THR A 52 2.29 -3.96 21.03
N ALA A 53 1.51 -4.81 20.36
CA ALA A 53 0.11 -5.07 20.71
C ALA A 53 -0.05 -5.62 22.14
N SER A 54 0.82 -6.53 22.57
CA SER A 54 0.84 -7.08 23.94
C SER A 54 1.15 -6.01 24.99
N ASP A 55 2.11 -5.12 24.70
CA ASP A 55 2.48 -4.02 25.60
C ASP A 55 1.33 -3.02 25.75
N LEU A 56 0.65 -2.66 24.65
CA LEU A 56 -0.52 -1.78 24.64
C LEU A 56 -1.70 -2.39 25.42
N LYS A 57 -1.93 -3.70 25.24
CA LYS A 57 -2.94 -4.43 26.01
C LYS A 57 -2.62 -4.45 27.51
N SER A 58 -1.35 -4.63 27.86
CA SER A 58 -0.90 -4.61 29.26
C SER A 58 -1.04 -3.23 29.91
N ALA A 59 -0.95 -2.16 29.10
CA ALA A 59 -1.23 -0.79 29.52
C ALA A 59 -2.74 -0.49 29.66
N GLY A 60 -3.63 -1.38 29.23
CA GLY A 60 -5.07 -1.28 29.42
C GLY A 60 -5.88 -1.04 28.14
N ALA A 61 -5.25 -0.90 26.97
CA ALA A 61 -5.96 -0.75 25.70
C ALA A 61 -6.77 -2.02 25.35
N THR A 62 -7.86 -1.84 24.60
CA THR A 62 -8.58 -2.96 23.98
C THR A 62 -7.87 -3.33 22.69
N VAL A 63 -7.39 -4.56 22.57
CA VAL A 63 -6.58 -5.02 21.43
C VAL A 63 -7.15 -6.30 20.85
N GLU A 64 -7.41 -6.31 19.54
CA GLU A 64 -7.94 -7.44 18.79
C GLU A 64 -7.16 -7.64 17.49
N GLU A 65 -6.79 -8.88 17.15
CA GLU A 65 -6.18 -9.19 15.85
C GLU A 65 -7.30 -9.35 14.81
N VAL A 66 -7.37 -8.40 13.86
CA VAL A 66 -8.48 -8.25 12.93
C VAL A 66 -7.95 -7.82 11.57
N PRO A 67 -8.24 -8.56 10.49
CA PRO A 67 -7.82 -8.17 9.15
C PRO A 67 -8.60 -6.94 8.65
N PRO A 68 -8.14 -6.29 7.57
CA PRO A 68 -8.89 -5.25 6.88
C PRO A 68 -10.28 -5.73 6.41
N PRO A 69 -11.23 -4.81 6.16
CA PRO A 69 -12.58 -5.15 5.74
C PRO A 69 -12.70 -5.59 4.26
N PHE A 70 -11.58 -5.86 3.60
CA PHE A 70 -11.49 -6.34 2.22
C PHE A 70 -10.18 -7.10 2.04
N THR A 71 -10.05 -7.87 0.96
CA THR A 71 -8.81 -8.61 0.71
C THR A 71 -7.72 -7.70 0.15
N PHE A 72 -6.46 -8.00 0.48
CA PHE A 72 -5.36 -7.22 -0.06
C PHE A 72 -5.20 -7.38 -1.58
N LYS A 73 -5.54 -8.56 -2.12
CA LYS A 73 -5.65 -8.82 -3.56
C LYS A 73 -6.61 -7.84 -4.26
N GLU A 74 -7.80 -7.62 -3.69
CA GLU A 74 -8.76 -6.65 -4.25
C GLU A 74 -8.22 -5.22 -4.18
N SER A 75 -7.61 -4.84 -3.06
CA SER A 75 -7.02 -3.52 -2.89
C SER A 75 -5.91 -3.24 -3.90
N ASP A 76 -5.01 -4.20 -4.11
CA ASP A 76 -3.92 -4.12 -5.08
C ASP A 76 -4.41 -4.08 -6.53
N ASP A 77 -5.44 -4.87 -6.88
CA ASP A 77 -6.06 -4.81 -8.20
C ASP A 77 -6.63 -3.40 -8.50
N VAL A 78 -7.38 -2.84 -7.53
CA VAL A 78 -7.93 -1.48 -7.64
C VAL A 78 -6.80 -0.45 -7.72
N TYR A 79 -5.77 -0.56 -6.89
CA TYR A 79 -4.63 0.34 -6.89
C TYR A 79 -3.90 0.33 -8.24
N SER A 80 -3.54 -0.85 -8.74
CA SER A 80 -2.82 -1.02 -10.00
C SER A 80 -3.59 -0.45 -11.19
N LYS A 81 -4.90 -0.73 -11.29
CA LYS A 81 -5.78 -0.20 -12.34
C LYS A 81 -5.97 1.32 -12.28
N LEU A 82 -5.84 1.93 -11.10
CA LEU A 82 -5.94 3.39 -10.96
C LEU A 82 -4.60 4.09 -11.20
N LEU A 83 -3.48 3.47 -10.83
CA LEU A 83 -2.15 4.06 -10.87
C LEU A 83 -1.46 3.91 -12.23
N ASN A 84 -1.47 2.72 -12.83
CA ASN A 84 -0.72 2.43 -14.04
C ASN A 84 -1.06 3.32 -15.25
N PRO A 85 -2.32 3.71 -15.53
CA PRO A 85 -2.58 4.62 -16.65
C PRO A 85 -2.02 6.02 -16.39
N LEU A 86 -1.85 6.43 -15.13
CA LEU A 86 -1.18 7.70 -14.79
C LEU A 86 0.34 7.60 -14.93
N MET A 87 0.94 6.50 -14.46
CA MET A 87 2.38 6.30 -14.49
C MET A 87 2.93 6.12 -15.91
N LEU A 88 2.14 5.53 -16.80
CA LEU A 88 2.56 5.17 -18.16
C LEU A 88 2.00 6.10 -19.24
N ALA A 89 1.27 7.16 -18.87
CA ALA A 89 0.65 8.09 -19.82
C ALA A 89 1.64 8.72 -20.82
N GLY A 90 2.91 8.85 -20.44
CA GLY A 90 3.98 9.41 -21.27
C GLY A 90 4.96 8.38 -21.85
N ALA A 91 4.64 7.08 -21.76
CA ALA A 91 5.50 6.03 -22.32
C ALA A 91 5.55 6.12 -23.86
N PRO A 92 6.61 5.60 -24.51
CA PRO A 92 6.66 5.51 -25.96
C PRO A 92 5.47 4.72 -26.53
N GLU A 93 4.98 5.13 -27.70
CA GLU A 93 3.83 4.51 -28.37
C GLU A 93 4.01 2.99 -28.58
N GLU A 94 5.21 2.56 -28.98
CA GLU A 94 5.53 1.14 -29.14
C GLU A 94 5.35 0.35 -27.84
N THR A 95 5.75 0.93 -26.70
CA THR A 95 5.57 0.33 -25.38
C THR A 95 4.09 0.22 -25.02
N LEU A 96 3.29 1.26 -25.30
CA LEU A 96 1.85 1.24 -25.05
C LEU A 96 1.15 0.17 -25.90
N GLN A 97 1.51 0.04 -27.17
CA GLN A 97 0.98 -1.00 -28.06
C GLN A 97 1.32 -2.42 -27.60
N GLN A 98 2.53 -2.63 -27.07
CA GLN A 98 2.93 -3.91 -26.47
C GLN A 98 2.10 -4.23 -25.23
N LEU A 99 1.88 -3.25 -24.35
CA LEU A 99 1.03 -3.41 -23.16
C LEU A 99 -0.43 -3.67 -23.53
N ASP A 100 -0.97 -2.99 -24.54
CA ASP A 100 -2.33 -3.21 -25.06
C ASP A 100 -2.51 -4.63 -25.61
N GLN A 101 -1.49 -5.17 -26.27
CA GLN A 101 -1.52 -6.54 -26.77
C GLN A 101 -1.45 -7.54 -25.62
N LEU A 102 -0.51 -7.34 -24.70
CA LEU A 102 -0.35 -8.19 -23.52
C LEU A 102 -1.61 -8.21 -22.65
N ALA A 103 -2.28 -7.07 -22.49
CA ALA A 103 -3.53 -6.97 -21.73
C ALA A 103 -4.68 -7.82 -22.29
N LYS A 104 -4.62 -8.21 -23.57
CA LYS A 104 -5.60 -9.12 -24.21
C LYS A 104 -5.24 -10.61 -24.05
N GLU A 105 -3.98 -10.89 -23.71
CA GLU A 105 -3.42 -12.24 -23.65
C GLU A 105 -3.34 -12.77 -22.22
N VAL A 106 -3.14 -11.89 -21.23
CA VAL A 106 -3.11 -12.28 -19.83
C VAL A 106 -4.50 -12.65 -19.32
N GLU A 107 -4.57 -13.68 -18.49
CA GLU A 107 -5.81 -14.10 -17.84
C GLU A 107 -6.34 -13.01 -16.89
N ASP A 108 -7.66 -12.98 -16.69
CA ASP A 108 -8.31 -11.97 -15.85
C ASP A 108 -7.89 -12.03 -14.37
N ASP A 109 -7.53 -13.23 -13.89
CA ASP A 109 -7.15 -13.50 -12.49
C ASP A 109 -5.64 -13.57 -12.25
N ASP A 110 -4.82 -13.42 -13.30
CA ASP A 110 -3.37 -13.31 -13.21
C ASP A 110 -2.97 -12.01 -12.50
N MET A 111 -2.47 -12.09 -11.27
CA MET A 111 -2.07 -10.93 -10.48
C MET A 111 -0.56 -10.64 -10.52
N SER A 112 0.18 -11.19 -11.48
CA SER A 112 1.59 -10.84 -11.68
C SER A 112 1.77 -9.34 -11.91
N SER A 113 2.95 -8.82 -11.56
CA SER A 113 3.28 -7.40 -11.73
C SER A 113 3.09 -6.95 -13.17
N LEU A 114 3.53 -7.79 -14.12
CA LEU A 114 3.42 -7.53 -15.55
C LEU A 114 1.96 -7.51 -16.02
N ALA A 115 1.13 -8.49 -15.63
CA ALA A 115 -0.27 -8.55 -16.04
C ALA A 115 -1.08 -7.37 -15.51
N LYS A 116 -0.88 -6.99 -14.24
CA LYS A 116 -1.53 -5.80 -13.65
C LYS A 116 -1.05 -4.50 -14.32
N THR A 117 0.22 -4.42 -14.69
CA THR A 117 0.78 -3.29 -15.43
C THR A 117 0.13 -3.16 -16.80
N ALA A 118 0.07 -4.26 -17.56
CA ALA A 118 -0.56 -4.29 -18.87
C ALA A 118 -2.04 -3.93 -18.81
N ARG A 119 -2.83 -4.60 -17.95
CA ARG A 119 -4.27 -4.32 -17.80
C ARG A 119 -4.55 -2.90 -17.31
N GLY A 120 -3.73 -2.40 -16.38
CA GLY A 120 -3.89 -1.05 -15.84
C GLY A 120 -3.51 0.03 -16.84
N ALA A 121 -2.42 -0.13 -17.58
CA ALA A 121 -2.01 0.83 -18.62
C ALA A 121 -3.03 0.91 -19.77
N SER A 122 -3.59 -0.23 -20.15
CA SER A 122 -4.51 -0.39 -21.29
C SER A 122 -5.98 -0.17 -20.92
N ILE A 123 -6.27 0.27 -19.68
CA ILE A 123 -7.64 0.36 -19.18
C ILE A 123 -8.42 1.46 -19.91
N MET A 124 -9.62 1.11 -20.39
CA MET A 124 -10.54 2.11 -20.95
C MET A 124 -11.05 3.04 -19.85
N TYR A 125 -11.18 4.33 -20.15
CA TYR A 125 -11.62 5.32 -19.16
C TYR A 125 -12.97 4.98 -18.49
N ARG A 126 -13.92 4.39 -19.23
CA ARG A 126 -15.21 3.96 -18.67
C ARG A 126 -15.05 2.88 -17.59
N ASP A 127 -14.09 1.96 -17.77
CA ASP A 127 -13.82 0.88 -16.84
C ASP A 127 -13.02 1.40 -15.64
N TRP A 128 -12.11 2.36 -15.88
CA TRP A 128 -11.45 3.12 -14.81
C TRP A 128 -12.45 3.83 -13.90
N VAL A 129 -13.53 4.42 -14.43
CA VAL A 129 -14.59 5.04 -13.61
C VAL A 129 -15.25 4.03 -12.68
N VAL A 130 -15.50 2.81 -13.15
CA VAL A 130 -16.05 1.71 -12.32
C VAL A 130 -15.06 1.30 -11.24
N VAL A 131 -13.77 1.16 -11.56
CA VAL A 131 -12.71 0.87 -10.58
C VAL A 131 -12.60 1.99 -9.53
N ASN A 132 -12.71 3.25 -9.95
CA ASN A 132 -12.71 4.38 -9.03
C ASN A 132 -13.92 4.36 -8.08
N ALA A 133 -15.08 3.87 -8.53
CA ALA A 133 -16.22 3.64 -7.64
C ALA A 133 -15.94 2.53 -6.61
N LYS A 134 -15.26 1.44 -7.01
CA LYS A 134 -14.81 0.39 -6.06
C LYS A 134 -13.90 0.95 -4.96
N ARG A 135 -12.99 1.87 -5.30
CA ARG A 135 -12.19 2.59 -4.29
C ARG A 135 -13.06 3.36 -3.29
N GLN A 136 -14.17 3.97 -3.72
CA GLN A 136 -15.09 4.64 -2.80
C GLN A 136 -15.81 3.64 -1.89
N TYR A 137 -16.17 2.47 -2.40
CA TYR A 137 -16.73 1.39 -1.58
C TYR A 137 -15.73 0.94 -0.49
N MET A 138 -14.46 0.72 -0.85
CA MET A 138 -13.40 0.39 0.12
C MET A 138 -13.23 1.48 1.19
N ARG A 139 -13.33 2.77 0.81
CA ARG A 139 -13.31 3.89 1.77
C ARG A 139 -14.50 3.87 2.74
N GLN A 140 -15.67 3.47 2.27
CA GLN A 140 -16.85 3.30 3.12
C GLN A 140 -16.68 2.12 4.08
N GLN A 141 -16.11 1.00 3.62
CA GLN A 141 -15.76 -0.14 4.48
C GLN A 141 -14.75 0.26 5.56
N TRP A 142 -13.73 1.06 5.23
CA TRP A 142 -12.85 1.64 6.23
C TRP A 142 -13.58 2.53 7.23
N LYS A 143 -14.50 3.39 6.76
CA LYS A 143 -15.30 4.24 7.65
C LYS A 143 -16.09 3.41 8.66
N GLU A 144 -16.69 2.30 8.22
CA GLU A 144 -17.40 1.35 9.08
C GLU A 144 -16.45 0.65 10.06
N PHE A 145 -15.28 0.20 9.59
CA PHE A 145 -14.24 -0.38 10.42
C PHE A 145 -13.81 0.55 11.57
N PHE A 146 -13.55 1.83 11.27
CA PHE A 146 -13.14 2.84 12.26
C PHE A 146 -14.27 3.33 13.18
N THR A 147 -15.49 2.79 13.06
CA THR A 147 -16.50 2.92 14.13
C THR A 147 -16.22 1.97 15.29
N LYS A 148 -15.56 0.83 15.01
CA LYS A 148 -15.25 -0.23 15.98
C LYS A 148 -13.85 -0.10 16.57
N TYR A 149 -12.89 0.38 15.79
CA TYR A 149 -11.51 0.57 16.20
C TYR A 149 -11.08 2.03 16.01
N ASP A 150 -10.16 2.50 16.84
CA ASP A 150 -9.65 3.87 16.78
C ASP A 150 -8.38 3.95 15.93
N VAL A 151 -7.57 2.89 15.93
CA VAL A 151 -6.33 2.76 15.16
C VAL A 151 -6.12 1.33 14.66
N ILE A 152 -5.27 1.19 13.65
CA ILE A 152 -4.75 -0.09 13.17
C ILE A 152 -3.25 -0.11 13.40
N LEU A 153 -2.76 -1.18 14.01
CA LEU A 153 -1.35 -1.50 14.14
C LEU A 153 -0.98 -2.55 13.10
N ALA A 154 -0.18 -2.15 12.11
CA ALA A 154 0.23 -3.01 10.99
C ALA A 154 1.67 -2.69 10.53
N PRO A 155 2.35 -3.61 9.85
CA PRO A 155 3.63 -3.36 9.21
C PRO A 155 3.56 -2.19 8.21
N VAL A 156 4.57 -1.32 8.23
CA VAL A 156 4.76 -0.29 7.19
C VAL A 156 5.56 -0.83 6.01
N CYS A 157 6.55 -1.67 6.31
CA CYS A 157 7.37 -2.39 5.34
C CYS A 157 7.35 -3.87 5.70
N VAL A 158 7.46 -4.74 4.70
CA VAL A 158 7.46 -6.20 4.89
C VAL A 158 8.83 -6.78 5.27
N VAL A 159 9.91 -6.00 5.15
CA VAL A 159 11.28 -6.38 5.52
C VAL A 159 12.01 -5.23 6.23
N PRO A 160 13.01 -5.54 7.07
CA PRO A 160 13.95 -4.54 7.58
C PRO A 160 14.73 -3.85 6.46
N ALA A 161 15.45 -2.80 6.80
CA ALA A 161 16.33 -2.13 5.86
C ALA A 161 17.42 -3.11 5.35
N PHE A 162 17.33 -3.46 4.07
CA PHE A 162 18.26 -4.36 3.40
C PHE A 162 19.43 -3.59 2.76
N LYS A 163 20.52 -4.29 2.46
CA LYS A 163 21.68 -3.68 1.80
C LYS A 163 21.32 -3.29 0.37
N HIS A 164 21.67 -2.06 -0.03
CA HIS A 164 21.46 -1.59 -1.39
C HIS A 164 22.16 -2.51 -2.40
N SER A 165 21.38 -3.04 -3.35
CA SER A 165 21.91 -3.69 -4.55
C SER A 165 22.00 -2.67 -5.68
N HIS A 166 23.21 -2.49 -6.20
CA HIS A 166 23.48 -1.60 -7.34
C HIS A 166 23.42 -2.33 -8.69
N GLY A 167 23.10 -3.62 -8.71
CA GLY A 167 22.94 -4.40 -9.93
C GLY A 167 21.73 -3.96 -10.77
N PRO A 168 21.56 -4.54 -11.98
CA PRO A 168 20.37 -4.33 -12.80
C PRO A 168 19.10 -4.66 -12.02
N TYR A 169 18.01 -3.94 -12.28
CA TYR A 169 16.76 -4.04 -11.51
C TYR A 169 16.21 -5.48 -11.47
N GLN A 170 16.24 -6.19 -12.60
CA GLN A 170 15.77 -7.57 -12.68
C GLN A 170 16.55 -8.57 -11.81
N ASP A 171 17.78 -8.23 -11.42
CA ASP A 171 18.68 -9.11 -10.65
C ASP A 171 18.66 -8.79 -9.15
N ARG A 172 17.76 -7.91 -8.71
CA ARG A 172 17.68 -7.48 -7.32
C ARG A 172 16.62 -8.30 -6.59
N TYR A 173 17.05 -8.99 -5.53
CA TYR A 173 16.19 -9.85 -4.71
C TYR A 173 16.18 -9.41 -3.24
N LEU A 174 15.07 -9.72 -2.56
CA LEU A 174 14.84 -9.59 -1.13
C LEU A 174 14.59 -10.97 -0.56
N THR A 175 15.27 -11.31 0.53
CA THR A 175 14.96 -12.52 1.28
C THR A 175 13.93 -12.17 2.35
N ILE A 176 12.78 -12.84 2.34
CA ILE A 176 11.72 -12.74 3.35
C ILE A 176 11.49 -14.14 3.91
N ASN A 177 11.66 -14.34 5.22
CA ASN A 177 11.50 -15.65 5.87
C ASN A 177 12.29 -16.79 5.20
N GLY A 178 13.46 -16.48 4.63
CA GLY A 178 14.32 -17.45 3.92
C GLY A 178 13.93 -17.75 2.47
N LYS A 179 12.93 -17.06 1.91
CA LYS A 179 12.55 -17.13 0.48
C LYS A 179 12.99 -15.87 -0.25
N ASP A 180 13.51 -16.02 -1.46
CA ASP A 180 13.90 -14.88 -2.29
C ASP A 180 12.74 -14.38 -3.16
N TRP A 181 12.53 -13.07 -3.13
CA TRP A 181 11.52 -12.31 -3.86
C TRP A 181 12.21 -11.26 -4.72
N ASN A 182 11.74 -10.99 -5.94
CA ASN A 182 12.31 -9.90 -6.73
C ASN A 182 11.97 -8.54 -6.08
N THR A 183 12.95 -7.66 -5.85
CA THR A 183 12.74 -6.34 -5.20
C THR A 183 11.68 -5.49 -5.87
N GLY A 184 11.46 -5.65 -7.19
CA GLY A 184 10.44 -4.92 -7.91
C GLY A 184 9.01 -5.21 -7.43
N THR A 185 8.82 -6.38 -6.82
CA THR A 185 7.55 -6.81 -6.23
C THR A 185 7.30 -6.20 -4.85
N GLN A 186 8.28 -5.57 -4.19
CA GLN A 186 8.07 -4.93 -2.89
C GLN A 186 7.05 -3.79 -2.95
N LEU A 187 6.90 -3.15 -4.12
CA LEU A 187 5.90 -2.12 -4.35
C LEU A 187 4.56 -2.65 -4.87
N TYR A 188 4.51 -3.90 -5.34
CA TYR A 188 3.38 -4.38 -6.15
C TYR A 188 2.85 -5.78 -5.84
N GLY A 189 3.47 -6.65 -5.03
CA GLY A 189 2.91 -7.98 -4.76
C GLY A 189 2.97 -8.95 -5.97
N GLN A 190 3.56 -10.11 -5.68
CA GLN A 190 3.82 -11.30 -6.51
C GLN A 190 4.36 -11.14 -7.95
N ASP A 191 5.57 -11.66 -8.14
CA ASP A 191 5.95 -12.43 -9.33
C ASP A 191 6.42 -13.80 -8.81
N LEU A 192 5.58 -14.83 -8.94
CA LEU A 192 6.02 -16.22 -8.86
C LEU A 192 6.13 -16.75 -10.29
N GLN A 193 7.25 -17.42 -10.54
CA GLN A 193 7.60 -18.08 -11.81
C GLN A 193 6.50 -18.99 -12.35
#